data_AF-A0A7S7AF10-F1
#
_entry.id   AF-A0A7S7AF10-F1
#
_cell.length_a   1.000
_cell.length_b   1.000
_cell.length_c   1.000
_cell.angle_alpha   90.00
_cell.angle_beta   90.00
_cell.angle_gamma   90.00
#
_symmetry.space_group_name_H-M   'P 1'
#
loop_
_entity.id
_entity.type
_entity.pdbx_description
1 polymer ?
#
loop_
_entity_poly.entity_id
_entity_poly.type
_entity_poly.pdbx_seq_one_letter_code
_entity_poly.pdbx_strand_id
1 'polypeptide(L)'
;MKITEKVRQEITQIEFRDDLSQDKKIAKITHLACATCAGVAIQPLPFADILILTPLQGYFASRIAAIHGIKLTDNEALDWVKELIGLVGLGIAAQQIALGVWKTVTFGFGGLLTIPLVYGLTFAIMKVADLYFSHKARNEKLSEERIKAVWKQAFQQGKKQGQAQTEQLQQPED
;
A
#
# COMPACT_ATOMS: atom_id res chain seq x y z
N MET A 1 16.91 -4.91 13.91
CA MET A 1 16.72 -5.42 12.52
C MET A 1 16.09 -4.29 11.70
N LYS A 2 16.66 -3.90 10.55
CA LYS A 2 16.08 -2.84 9.70
C LYS A 2 14.74 -3.34 9.17
N ILE A 3 13.66 -2.55 9.25
CA ILE A 3 12.29 -2.92 8.82
C ILE A 3 12.28 -3.54 7.42
N THR A 4 13.13 -3.01 6.53
CA THR A 4 13.33 -3.48 5.15
C THR A 4 13.74 -4.96 5.06
N GLU A 5 14.59 -5.44 5.96
CA GLU A 5 15.05 -6.85 5.96
C GLU A 5 13.93 -7.80 6.37
N LYS A 6 13.14 -7.41 7.39
CA LYS A 6 12.00 -8.21 7.84
C LYS A 6 10.95 -8.33 6.74
N VAL A 7 10.62 -7.22 6.11
CA VAL A 7 9.65 -7.17 5.00
C VAL A 7 10.13 -8.05 3.85
N ARG A 8 11.41 -7.94 3.47
CA ARG A 8 11.98 -8.78 2.40
C ARG A 8 11.86 -10.27 2.74
N GLN A 9 12.19 -10.68 3.97
CA GLN A 9 12.08 -12.07 4.40
C GLN A 9 10.64 -12.59 4.34
N GLU A 10 9.66 -11.83 4.85
CA GLU A 10 8.25 -12.25 4.84
C GLU A 10 7.70 -12.38 3.42
N ILE A 11 8.05 -11.45 2.52
CA ILE A 11 7.64 -11.54 1.11
C ILE A 11 8.26 -12.76 0.44
N THR A 12 9.56 -13.02 0.64
CA THR A 12 10.23 -14.20 0.10
C THR A 12 9.51 -15.47 0.55
N GLN A 13 9.13 -15.57 1.84
CA GLN A 13 8.37 -16.70 2.36
C GLN A 13 6.98 -16.83 1.74
N ILE A 14 6.33 -15.73 1.31
CA ILE A 14 5.02 -15.79 0.67
C ILE A 14 5.13 -16.22 -0.80
N GLU A 15 6.15 -15.75 -1.52
CA GLU A 15 6.28 -16.01 -2.96
C GLU A 15 6.69 -17.42 -3.30
N PHE A 16 7.65 -17.98 -2.57
CA PHE A 16 8.18 -19.32 -2.81
C PHE A 16 7.30 -20.43 -2.19
N ARG A 17 6.10 -20.10 -1.73
CA ARG A 17 5.13 -21.08 -1.25
C ARG A 17 4.37 -21.70 -2.41
N ASP A 18 4.59 -22.98 -2.65
CA ASP A 18 3.90 -23.73 -3.72
C ASP A 18 2.46 -24.13 -3.35
N ASP A 19 2.11 -24.05 -2.06
CA ASP A 19 0.79 -24.42 -1.53
C ASP A 19 -0.28 -23.32 -1.67
N LEU A 20 0.10 -22.13 -2.12
CA LEU A 20 -0.79 -20.97 -2.24
C LEU A 20 -1.11 -20.63 -3.70
N SER A 21 -2.39 -20.41 -3.99
CA SER A 21 -2.81 -19.80 -5.26
C SER A 21 -2.26 -18.37 -5.39
N GLN A 22 -2.13 -17.88 -6.63
CA GLN A 22 -1.68 -16.50 -6.90
C GLN A 22 -2.50 -15.47 -6.13
N ASP A 23 -3.84 -15.59 -6.14
CA ASP A 23 -4.74 -14.69 -5.40
C ASP A 23 -4.45 -14.66 -3.90
N LYS A 24 -4.16 -15.83 -3.29
CA LYS A 24 -3.82 -15.91 -1.87
C LYS A 24 -2.46 -15.27 -1.57
N LYS A 25 -1.48 -15.43 -2.47
CA LYS A 25 -0.17 -14.77 -2.34
C LYS A 25 -0.34 -13.24 -2.40
N ILE A 26 -1.07 -12.75 -3.40
CA ILE A 26 -1.32 -11.32 -3.60
C ILE A 26 -2.09 -10.73 -2.41
N ALA A 27 -3.10 -11.42 -1.89
CA ALA A 27 -3.83 -10.98 -0.71
C ALA A 27 -2.91 -10.87 0.52
N LYS A 28 -2.04 -11.85 0.76
CA LYS A 28 -1.07 -11.81 1.87
C LYS A 28 -0.06 -10.68 1.72
N ILE A 29 0.51 -10.48 0.52
CA ILE A 29 1.43 -9.37 0.24
C ILE A 29 0.72 -8.03 0.42
N THR A 30 -0.53 -7.91 -0.02
CA THR A 30 -1.34 -6.71 0.15
C THR A 30 -1.54 -6.37 1.62
N HIS A 31 -1.94 -7.34 2.44
CA HIS A 31 -2.11 -7.13 3.88
C HIS A 31 -0.79 -6.78 4.58
N LEU A 32 0.30 -7.46 4.21
CA LEU A 32 1.63 -7.14 4.72
C LEU A 32 2.06 -5.72 4.35
N ALA A 33 1.82 -5.30 3.11
CA ALA A 33 2.08 -3.94 2.64
C ALA A 33 1.32 -2.91 3.47
N CYS A 34 0.01 -3.13 3.66
CA CYS A 34 -0.84 -2.22 4.41
C CYS A 34 -0.42 -2.11 5.88
N ALA A 35 -0.17 -3.25 6.54
CA ALA A 35 0.28 -3.28 7.94
C ALA A 35 1.66 -2.61 8.11
N THR A 36 2.60 -2.88 7.20
CA THR A 36 3.94 -2.29 7.24
C THR A 36 3.88 -0.78 7.03
N CYS A 37 3.20 -0.31 5.99
CA CYS A 37 3.08 1.12 5.69
C CYS A 37 2.33 1.87 6.79
N ALA A 38 1.24 1.30 7.33
CA ALA A 38 0.52 1.91 8.43
C ALA A 38 1.37 1.96 9.72
N GLY A 39 2.14 0.91 10.01
CA GLY A 39 3.06 0.88 11.14
C GLY A 39 4.17 1.94 11.04
N VAL A 40 4.74 2.13 9.85
CA VAL A 40 5.70 3.21 9.59
C VAL A 40 5.05 4.58 9.81
N ALA A 41 3.81 4.75 9.36
CA ALA A 41 3.08 6.01 9.49
C ALA A 41 2.68 6.38 10.93
N ILE A 42 2.79 5.48 11.91
CA ILE A 42 2.59 5.83 13.34
C ILE A 42 3.69 6.78 13.82
N GLN A 43 4.87 6.76 13.19
CA GLN A 43 6.00 7.57 13.61
C GLN A 43 5.69 9.08 13.51
N PRO A 44 6.14 9.90 14.48
CA PRO A 44 5.90 11.33 14.50
C PRO A 44 6.86 12.08 13.55
N LEU A 45 6.89 11.67 12.27
CA LEU A 45 7.73 12.28 11.23
C LEU A 45 6.83 12.98 10.21
N PRO A 46 6.76 14.32 10.22
CA PRO A 46 5.99 15.06 9.23
C PRO A 46 6.65 14.91 7.84
N PHE A 47 5.85 14.59 6.82
CA PHE A 47 6.25 14.50 5.40
C PHE A 47 7.28 13.41 5.02
N ALA A 48 8.02 12.83 5.98
CA ALA A 48 8.98 11.74 5.74
C ALA A 48 8.31 10.45 5.25
N ASP A 49 7.02 10.30 5.56
CA ASP A 49 6.19 9.21 5.08
C ASP A 49 6.22 9.10 3.55
N ILE A 50 6.29 10.20 2.79
CA ILE A 50 6.33 10.11 1.32
C ILE A 50 7.65 9.49 0.84
N LEU A 51 8.78 9.87 1.46
CA LEU A 51 10.11 9.39 1.07
C LEU A 51 10.37 7.94 1.48
N ILE A 52 9.58 7.39 2.40
CA ILE A 52 9.72 6.01 2.88
C ILE A 52 8.59 5.13 2.34
N LEU A 53 7.33 5.57 2.48
CA LEU A 53 6.16 4.80 2.08
C LEU A 53 6.06 4.64 0.58
N THR A 54 6.35 5.66 -0.23
CA THR A 54 6.21 5.54 -1.68
C THR A 54 7.21 4.53 -2.28
N PRO A 55 8.51 4.55 -1.93
CA PRO A 55 9.42 3.47 -2.30
C PRO A 55 9.00 2.09 -1.78
N LEU A 56 8.49 2.02 -0.55
CA LEU A 56 8.02 0.77 0.03
C LEU A 56 6.79 0.21 -0.71
N GLN A 57 5.84 1.06 -1.08
CA GLN A 57 4.69 0.71 -1.90
C GLN A 57 5.11 0.26 -3.31
N GLY A 58 6.12 0.94 -3.90
CA GLY A 58 6.73 0.52 -5.16
C GLY A 58 7.35 -0.87 -5.08
N TYR A 59 8.08 -1.16 -4.01
CA TYR A 59 8.61 -2.50 -3.75
C TYR A 59 7.49 -3.55 -3.67
N PHE A 60 6.45 -3.34 -2.86
CA PHE A 60 5.33 -4.30 -2.80
C PHE A 60 4.62 -4.46 -4.15
N ALA A 61 4.48 -3.39 -4.93
CA ALA A 61 3.94 -3.46 -6.29
C ALA A 61 4.83 -4.30 -7.23
N SER A 62 6.17 -4.21 -7.12
CA SER A 62 7.10 -5.04 -7.91
C SER A 62 6.93 -6.53 -7.59
N ARG A 63 6.63 -6.87 -6.34
CA ARG A 63 6.34 -8.25 -5.89
C ARG A 63 5.02 -8.78 -6.44
N ILE A 64 3.97 -7.95 -6.46
CA ILE A 64 2.70 -8.32 -7.12
C ILE A 64 2.91 -8.51 -8.62
N ALA A 65 3.70 -7.64 -9.27
CA ALA A 65 4.05 -7.79 -10.68
C ALA A 65 4.76 -9.12 -10.97
N ALA A 66 5.71 -9.50 -10.11
CA ALA A 66 6.43 -10.77 -10.22
C ALA A 66 5.51 -11.99 -10.13
N ILE A 67 4.48 -11.96 -9.28
CA ILE A 67 3.46 -13.03 -9.20
C ILE A 67 2.69 -13.17 -10.52
N HIS A 68 2.42 -12.05 -11.20
CA HIS A 68 1.80 -12.01 -12.53
C HIS A 68 2.78 -12.34 -13.67
N GLY A 69 4.03 -12.71 -13.36
CA GLY A 69 5.06 -13.02 -14.35
C GLY A 69 5.65 -11.80 -15.05
N ILE A 70 5.36 -10.58 -14.56
CA ILE A 70 5.92 -9.34 -15.09
C ILE A 70 7.23 -9.04 -14.36
N LYS A 71 8.33 -8.98 -15.10
CA LYS A 71 9.62 -8.52 -14.57
C LYS A 71 9.62 -7.00 -14.52
N LEU A 72 9.62 -6.44 -13.32
CA LEU A 72 9.87 -5.03 -13.07
C LEU A 72 11.06 -4.89 -12.12
N THR A 73 11.89 -3.90 -12.37
CA THR A 73 12.82 -3.36 -11.39
C THR A 73 12.06 -2.56 -10.34
N ASP A 74 12.65 -2.38 -9.15
CA ASP A 74 12.04 -1.58 -8.08
C ASP A 74 11.82 -0.12 -8.51
N ASN A 75 12.69 0.42 -9.38
CA ASN A 75 12.54 1.78 -9.92
C ASN A 75 11.35 1.87 -10.89
N GLU A 76 11.17 0.90 -11.79
CA GLU A 76 10.02 0.88 -12.70
C GLU A 76 8.70 0.75 -11.93
N ALA A 77 8.67 -0.09 -10.89
CA ALA A 77 7.49 -0.22 -10.04
C ALA A 77 7.21 1.07 -9.23
N LEU A 78 8.27 1.74 -8.74
CA LEU A 78 8.17 3.03 -8.08
C LEU A 78 7.62 4.11 -9.02
N ASP A 79 8.13 4.18 -10.25
CA ASP A 79 7.66 5.16 -11.24
C ASP A 79 6.21 4.89 -11.63
N TRP A 80 5.82 3.62 -11.79
CA TRP A 80 4.43 3.23 -11.97
C TRP A 80 3.53 3.67 -10.80
N VAL A 81 3.98 3.53 -9.54
CA VAL A 81 3.22 4.04 -8.38
C VAL A 81 3.05 5.55 -8.44
N LYS A 82 4.10 6.31 -8.82
CA LYS A 82 4.00 7.77 -8.97
C LYS A 82 3.03 8.17 -10.08
N GLU A 83 3.08 7.48 -11.22
CA GLU A 83 2.13 7.67 -12.33
C GLU A 83 0.70 7.39 -11.89
N LEU A 84 0.47 6.29 -11.15
CA LEU A 84 -0.83 5.96 -10.58
C LEU A 84 -1.34 7.08 -9.67
N ILE A 85 -0.50 7.60 -8.77
CA ILE A 85 -0.83 8.73 -7.88
C ILE A 85 -1.20 9.97 -8.70
N GLY A 86 -0.45 10.27 -9.76
CA GLY A 86 -0.76 11.36 -10.68
C GLY A 86 -2.11 11.17 -11.39
N LEU A 87 -2.40 9.95 -11.83
CA LEU A 87 -3.61 9.58 -12.56
C LEU A 87 -4.88 9.68 -11.69
N VAL A 88 -4.84 9.15 -10.48
CA VAL A 88 -5.99 9.22 -9.54
C VAL A 88 -6.14 10.61 -8.91
N GLY A 89 -5.11 11.45 -9.05
CA GLY A 89 -5.20 12.91 -8.95
C GLY A 89 -5.20 13.47 -7.53
N LEU A 90 -5.45 14.78 -7.46
CA LEU A 90 -5.30 15.68 -6.31
C LEU A 90 -5.93 15.20 -4.99
N GLY A 91 -6.85 14.23 -5.00
CA GLY A 91 -7.44 13.65 -3.80
C GLY A 91 -6.42 12.96 -2.89
N ILE A 92 -5.43 12.24 -3.45
CA ILE A 92 -4.33 11.66 -2.65
C ILE A 92 -3.42 12.77 -2.16
N ALA A 93 -3.06 13.72 -3.03
CA ALA A 93 -2.18 14.82 -2.66
C ALA A 93 -2.79 15.67 -1.53
N ALA A 94 -4.08 15.97 -1.60
CA ALA A 94 -4.82 16.68 -0.56
C ALA A 94 -4.88 15.89 0.75
N GLN A 95 -5.05 14.57 0.70
CA GLN A 95 -5.01 13.71 1.89
C GLN A 95 -3.62 13.67 2.54
N GLN A 96 -2.55 13.62 1.73
CA GLN A 96 -1.16 13.68 2.22
C GLN A 96 -0.82 15.04 2.82
N ILE A 97 -1.30 16.13 2.22
CA ILE A 97 -1.16 17.49 2.76
C ILE A 97 -1.94 17.62 4.08
N ALA A 98 -3.19 17.17 4.13
CA ALA A 98 -4.00 17.21 5.34
C ALA A 98 -3.39 16.37 6.48
N LEU A 99 -2.82 15.20 6.16
CA LEU A 99 -2.07 14.38 7.12
C LEU A 99 -0.80 15.07 7.61
N GLY A 100 -0.03 15.69 6.70
CA GLY A 100 1.17 16.45 7.05
C GLY A 100 0.85 17.61 7.99
N VAL A 101 -0.21 18.39 7.68
CA VAL A 101 -0.71 19.46 8.54
C VAL A 101 -1.18 18.91 9.89
N TRP A 102 -1.97 17.84 9.89
CA TRP A 102 -2.47 17.22 11.13
C TRP A 102 -1.34 16.72 12.04
N LYS A 103 -0.36 15.99 11.50
CA LYS A 103 0.80 15.50 12.27
C LYS A 103 1.65 16.65 12.81
N THR A 104 1.76 17.74 12.05
CA THR A 104 2.48 18.94 12.46
C THR A 104 1.75 19.66 13.61
N VAL A 105 0.42 19.84 13.50
CA VAL A 105 -0.39 20.53 14.52
C VAL A 105 -0.50 19.71 15.81
N THR A 106 -0.60 18.38 15.69
CA THR A 106 -0.73 17.48 16.86
C THR A 106 0.60 17.09 17.49
N PHE A 107 1.74 17.65 17.05
CA PHE A 107 3.08 17.22 17.45
C PHE A 107 3.28 15.69 17.38
N GLY A 108 2.62 15.02 16.42
CA GLY A 108 2.68 13.57 16.26
C GLY A 108 1.85 12.73 17.23
N PHE A 109 1.11 13.32 18.18
CA PHE A 109 0.25 12.59 19.13
C PHE A 109 -0.97 11.91 18.47
N GLY A 110 -1.28 12.24 17.21
CA GLY A 110 -2.40 11.67 16.45
C GLY A 110 -2.08 10.40 15.63
N GLY A 111 -0.97 9.69 15.90
CA GLY A 111 -0.46 8.59 15.05
C GLY A 111 -1.49 7.49 14.72
N LEU A 112 -2.27 7.00 15.69
CA LEU A 112 -3.28 5.96 15.44
C LEU A 112 -4.39 6.40 14.48
N LEU A 113 -4.76 7.69 14.46
CA LEU A 113 -5.79 8.20 13.55
C LEU A 113 -5.36 8.14 12.08
N THR A 114 -4.06 7.98 11.81
CA THR A 114 -3.49 7.90 10.46
C THR A 114 -3.47 6.47 9.91
N ILE A 115 -3.60 5.45 10.79
CA ILE A 115 -3.57 4.03 10.40
C ILE A 115 -4.64 3.71 9.35
N PRO A 116 -5.95 4.03 9.54
CA PRO A 116 -6.96 3.69 8.54
C PRO A 116 -6.71 4.33 7.19
N LEU A 117 -6.18 5.55 7.18
CA LEU A 117 -5.93 6.29 5.95
C LEU A 117 -4.76 5.68 5.17
N VAL A 118 -3.63 5.44 5.82
CA VAL A 118 -2.45 4.85 5.16
C VAL A 118 -2.70 3.40 4.75
N TYR A 119 -3.45 2.65 5.55
CA TYR A 119 -3.91 1.31 5.19
C TYR A 119 -4.78 1.36 3.93
N GLY A 120 -5.78 2.24 3.91
CA GLY A 120 -6.66 2.43 2.75
C GLY A 120 -5.91 2.80 1.47
N LEU A 121 -4.98 3.76 1.56
CA LEU A 121 -4.14 4.18 0.42
C LEU A 121 -3.28 3.02 -0.10
N THR A 122 -2.60 2.32 0.80
CA THR A 122 -1.73 1.20 0.42
C THR A 122 -2.54 0.06 -0.20
N PHE A 123 -3.70 -0.27 0.38
CA PHE A 123 -4.59 -1.29 -0.15
C PHE A 123 -5.07 -0.94 -1.56
N ALA A 124 -5.44 0.32 -1.80
CA ALA A 124 -5.84 0.79 -3.13
C ALA A 124 -4.73 0.63 -4.17
N ILE A 125 -3.49 1.02 -3.85
CA ILE A 125 -2.33 0.84 -4.73
C ILE A 125 -2.14 -0.64 -5.06
N MET A 126 -2.15 -1.52 -4.06
CA MET A 126 -1.93 -2.96 -4.28
C MET A 126 -3.05 -3.61 -5.11
N LYS A 127 -4.30 -3.23 -4.91
CA LYS A 127 -5.43 -3.75 -5.71
C LYS A 127 -5.39 -3.25 -7.14
N VAL A 128 -4.96 -2.00 -7.36
CA VAL A 128 -4.75 -1.49 -8.72
C VAL A 128 -3.54 -2.16 -9.37
N ALA A 129 -2.46 -2.43 -8.62
CA ALA A 129 -1.28 -3.14 -9.12
C ALA A 129 -1.64 -4.55 -9.59
N ASP A 130 -2.38 -5.30 -8.77
CA ASP A 130 -2.90 -6.62 -9.11
C ASP A 130 -3.71 -6.61 -10.42
N LEU A 131 -4.67 -5.69 -10.53
CA LEU A 131 -5.48 -5.55 -11.73
C LEU A 131 -4.63 -5.12 -12.95
N TYR A 132 -3.79 -4.11 -12.79
CA TYR A 132 -2.97 -3.59 -13.89
C TYR A 132 -2.00 -4.64 -14.43
N PHE A 133 -1.28 -5.35 -13.54
CA PHE A 133 -0.28 -6.35 -13.95
C PHE A 133 -0.92 -7.63 -14.50
N SER A 134 -2.10 -8.03 -14.03
CA SER A 134 -2.84 -9.15 -14.63
C SER A 134 -3.30 -8.85 -16.07
N HIS A 135 -3.76 -7.62 -16.34
CA HIS A 135 -4.07 -7.18 -17.71
C HIS A 135 -2.80 -7.07 -18.57
N LYS A 136 -1.72 -6.49 -18.02
CA LYS A 136 -0.42 -6.38 -18.71
C LYS A 136 0.14 -7.75 -19.09
N ALA A 137 0.00 -8.76 -18.24
CA ALA A 137 0.43 -10.15 -18.53
C ALA A 137 -0.33 -10.77 -19.71
N ARG A 138 -1.55 -10.29 -19.99
CA ARG A 138 -2.36 -10.69 -21.15
C ARG A 138 -2.21 -9.76 -22.37
N ASN A 139 -1.27 -8.79 -22.32
CA ASN A 139 -1.14 -7.72 -23.32
C ASN A 139 -2.41 -6.86 -23.49
N GLU A 140 -3.22 -6.75 -22.44
CA GLU A 140 -4.43 -5.93 -22.42
C GLU A 140 -4.14 -4.56 -21.82
N LYS A 141 -4.83 -3.53 -22.33
CA LYS A 141 -4.80 -2.18 -21.74
C LYS A 141 -5.92 -2.03 -20.73
N LEU A 142 -5.62 -1.35 -19.62
CA LEU A 142 -6.61 -0.97 -18.62
C LEU A 142 -6.97 0.51 -18.79
N SER A 143 -8.26 0.83 -18.85
CA SER A 143 -8.68 2.23 -19.00
C SER A 143 -8.50 3.02 -17.71
N GLU A 144 -8.29 4.33 -17.84
CA GLU A 144 -8.15 5.22 -16.68
C GLU A 144 -9.39 5.22 -15.79
N GLU A 145 -10.58 5.15 -16.39
CA GLU A 145 -11.85 5.11 -15.66
C GLU A 145 -11.93 3.86 -14.80
N ARG A 146 -11.49 2.72 -15.34
CA ARG A 146 -11.45 1.46 -14.59
C ARG A 146 -10.46 1.52 -13.43
N ILE A 147 -9.28 2.12 -13.66
CA ILE A 147 -8.28 2.36 -12.59
C ILE A 147 -8.88 3.23 -11.47
N LYS A 148 -9.49 4.37 -11.82
CA LYS A 148 -10.10 5.30 -10.86
C LYS A 148 -11.27 4.65 -10.10
N ALA A 149 -12.07 3.82 -10.76
CA ALA A 149 -13.17 3.09 -10.14
C ALA A 149 -12.68 2.07 -9.11
N VAL A 150 -11.70 1.24 -9.50
CA VAL A 150 -11.09 0.22 -8.62
C VAL A 150 -10.37 0.89 -7.46
N TRP A 151 -9.64 1.97 -7.72
CA TRP A 151 -9.02 2.78 -6.68
C TRP A 151 -10.03 3.23 -5.63
N LYS A 152 -11.13 3.85 -6.04
CA LYS A 152 -12.15 4.38 -5.12
C LYS A 152 -12.75 3.27 -4.25
N GLN A 153 -13.10 2.14 -4.85
CA GLN A 153 -13.66 0.99 -4.13
C GLN A 153 -12.65 0.40 -3.16
N ALA A 154 -11.42 0.14 -3.63
CA ALA A 154 -10.35 -0.45 -2.82
C ALA A 154 -9.95 0.47 -1.67
N PHE A 155 -9.86 1.78 -1.90
CA PHE A 155 -9.55 2.74 -0.85
C PHE A 155 -10.57 2.70 0.30
N GLN A 156 -11.87 2.68 -0.02
CA GLN A 156 -12.91 2.59 1.00
C GLN A 156 -12.89 1.25 1.74
N GLN A 157 -12.65 0.15 1.03
CA GLN A 157 -12.50 -1.17 1.64
C GLN A 157 -11.29 -1.21 2.58
N GLY A 158 -10.12 -0.76 2.12
CA GLY A 158 -8.90 -0.75 2.92
C GLY A 158 -9.02 0.18 4.12
N LYS A 159 -9.71 1.33 4.00
CA LYS A 159 -9.96 2.21 5.15
C LYS A 159 -10.79 1.52 6.23
N LYS A 160 -11.83 0.76 5.87
CA LYS A 160 -12.61 -0.03 6.83
C LYS A 160 -11.77 -1.12 7.50
N GLN A 161 -10.90 -1.79 6.74
CA GLN A 161 -9.98 -2.78 7.31
C GLN A 161 -8.97 -2.14 8.27
N GLY A 162 -8.43 -0.98 7.93
CA GLY A 162 -7.53 -0.23 8.80
C GLY A 162 -8.22 0.31 10.06
N GLN A 163 -9.52 0.63 10.00
CA GLN A 163 -10.33 0.96 11.18
C GLN A 163 -10.44 -0.24 12.13
N ALA A 164 -10.86 -1.39 11.63
CA ALA A 164 -10.93 -2.62 12.42
C ALA A 164 -9.58 -2.99 13.05
N GLN A 165 -8.47 -2.79 12.32
CA GLN A 165 -7.13 -3.01 12.84
C GLN A 165 -6.73 -1.98 13.91
N THR A 166 -7.18 -0.73 13.78
CA THR A 166 -6.95 0.30 14.81
C THR A 166 -7.71 -0.04 16.09
N GLU A 167 -8.95 -0.52 15.97
CA GLU A 167 -9.78 -0.94 17.10
C GLU A 167 -9.15 -2.11 17.87
N GLN A 168 -8.59 -3.10 17.16
CA GLN A 168 -7.85 -4.21 17.77
C GLN A 168 -6.63 -3.74 18.58
N LEU A 169 -5.88 -2.75 18.07
CA LEU A 169 -4.71 -2.20 18.77
C LEU A 169 -5.09 -1.35 20.00
N GLN A 170 -6.34 -0.94 20.11
CA GLN A 170 -6.87 -0.16 21.24
C GLN A 170 -7.51 -1.02 22.32
N GLN A 171 -7.76 -2.30 22.06
CA GLN A 171 -8.23 -3.23 23.09
C GLN A 171 -7.04 -3.56 24.02
N PRO A 172 -7.17 -3.37 25.35
CA PRO A 172 -6.15 -3.80 26.28
C PRO A 172 -6.00 -5.34 26.20
N GLU A 173 -4.77 -5.84 26.16
CA GLU A 173 -4.50 -7.26 26.39
C GLU A 173 -4.92 -7.59 27.83
N ASP A 174 -5.90 -8.49 28.00
CA ASP A 174 -6.34 -9.03 29.30
C ASP A 174 -5.22 -9.86 29.97
#